data_AF-A0A1Y1RMP7-F1
#
_entry.id   AF-A0A1Y1RMP7-F1
#
_cell.length_a   1.000
_cell.length_b   1.000
_cell.length_c   1.000
_cell.angle_alpha   90.00
_cell.angle_beta   90.00
_cell.angle_gamma   90.00
#
_symmetry.space_group_name_H-M   'P 1'
#
loop_
_entity.id
_entity.type
_entity.pdbx_description
1 polymer ?
#
loop_
_entity_poly.entity_id
_entity_poly.type
_entity_poly.pdbx_seq_one_letter_code
_entity_poly.pdbx_strand_id
1 'polypeptide(L)'
;MSRATTSQRLTWAELPQQIQDWVTQALGAPVISAVTQQGGFSLGTADRLIANNGRRAFLKAVDAAVHPQTAALHRKESKITSAFPRSAPTPAVLATRDFLEVDGTGWVALLLEDIEGRHPEYPWRREELAAVFRALDGISRVPVNAELKLPATEADLTEELVFWHRLAQGVALEQLAYIRGTDSYQELVDLLPFVNQKAADFAAFVDEHLVAHLAGSSYVHTDLRGDNILIRPTGEAVLIDWPWAKSNPHLF
;
A
#
# COMPACT_ATOMS: atom_id res chain seq x y z
N MET A 1 -3.81 -22.21 19.86
CA MET A 1 -3.80 -20.75 19.55
C MET A 1 -2.37 -20.25 19.65
N SER A 2 -1.65 -20.20 18.52
CA SER A 2 -0.32 -19.59 18.47
C SER A 2 -0.51 -18.08 18.36
N ARG A 3 -0.10 -17.34 19.39
CA ARG A 3 0.04 -15.88 19.32
C ARG A 3 1.09 -15.60 18.24
N ALA A 4 0.68 -14.98 17.13
CA ALA A 4 1.63 -14.44 16.17
C ALA A 4 2.57 -13.50 16.93
N THR A 5 3.85 -13.86 17.01
CA THR A 5 4.89 -12.99 17.55
C THR A 5 4.99 -11.81 16.60
N THR A 6 4.45 -10.66 17.01
CA THR A 6 4.61 -9.40 16.28
C THR A 6 6.12 -9.16 16.19
N SER A 7 6.72 -9.36 15.02
CA SER A 7 8.11 -8.98 14.78
C SER A 7 8.22 -7.49 15.11
N GLN A 8 8.96 -7.19 16.18
CA GLN A 8 9.16 -5.82 16.64
C GLN A 8 9.94 -5.07 15.54
N ARG A 9 9.35 -3.98 15.03
CA ARG A 9 10.01 -3.15 14.03
C ARG A 9 11.32 -2.60 14.57
N LEU A 10 12.33 -2.52 13.71
CA LEU A 10 13.54 -1.78 14.01
C LEU A 10 13.20 -0.31 14.19
N THR A 11 13.84 0.32 15.15
CA THR A 11 13.77 1.75 15.43
C THR A 11 14.89 2.49 14.70
N TRP A 12 14.75 3.80 14.53
CA TRP A 12 15.78 4.69 13.99
C TRP A 12 17.18 4.44 14.59
N ALA A 13 17.27 4.24 15.92
CA ALA A 13 18.53 4.07 16.63
C ALA A 13 19.21 2.72 16.35
N GLU A 14 18.46 1.73 15.88
CA GLU A 14 18.96 0.39 15.55
C GLU A 14 19.41 0.28 14.08
N LEU A 15 19.18 1.30 13.26
CA LEU A 15 19.60 1.31 11.86
C LEU A 15 21.12 1.43 11.72
N PRO A 16 21.73 0.83 10.67
CA PRO A 16 23.13 1.04 10.35
C PRO A 16 23.50 2.54 10.25
N GLN A 17 24.68 2.90 10.75
CA GLN A 17 25.14 4.29 10.80
C GLN A 17 25.11 4.98 9.43
N GLN A 18 25.45 4.25 8.35
CA GLN A 18 25.41 4.79 6.99
C GLN A 18 24.02 5.30 6.56
N ILE A 19 22.94 4.69 7.07
CA ILE A 19 21.57 5.13 6.81
C ILE A 19 21.26 6.38 7.64
N GLN A 20 21.68 6.38 8.92
CA GLN A 20 21.46 7.52 9.81
C GLN A 20 22.18 8.79 9.29
N ASP A 21 23.41 8.63 8.80
CA ASP A 21 24.21 9.70 8.20
C ASP A 21 23.57 10.22 6.91
N TRP A 22 23.10 9.31 6.05
CA TRP A 22 22.41 9.68 4.80
C TRP A 22 21.13 10.48 5.06
N VAL A 23 20.31 10.08 6.03
CA VAL A 23 19.11 10.84 6.41
C VAL A 23 19.49 12.21 6.98
N THR A 24 20.49 12.27 7.85
CA THR A 24 21.01 13.54 8.39
C THR A 24 21.47 14.49 7.28
N GLN A 25 22.16 13.96 6.27
CA GLN A 25 22.59 14.72 5.10
C GLN A 25 21.39 15.21 4.27
N ALA A 26 20.39 14.35 4.01
CA ALA A 26 19.19 14.71 3.26
C ALA A 26 18.35 15.79 3.97
N LEU A 27 18.30 15.73 5.31
CA LEU A 27 17.62 16.71 6.16
C LEU A 27 18.48 17.96 6.43
N GLY A 28 19.79 17.91 6.17
CA GLY A 28 20.72 19.02 6.40
C GLY A 28 20.93 19.35 7.88
N ALA A 29 20.54 18.46 8.80
CA ALA A 29 20.73 18.58 10.24
C ALA A 29 20.55 17.23 10.93
N PRO A 30 21.15 17.00 12.10
CA PRO A 30 20.96 15.77 12.87
C PRO A 30 19.49 15.55 13.25
N VAL A 31 19.05 14.29 13.22
CA VAL A 31 17.76 13.86 13.77
C VAL A 31 17.82 13.96 15.30
N ILE A 32 16.87 14.68 15.89
CA ILE A 32 16.76 14.90 17.34
C ILE A 32 15.55 14.20 17.96
N SER A 33 14.61 13.75 17.15
CA SER A 33 13.46 12.95 17.57
C SER A 33 13.09 11.95 16.49
N ALA A 34 12.80 10.73 16.90
CA ALA A 34 12.30 9.66 16.05
C ALA A 34 11.15 8.95 16.77
N VAL A 35 10.03 8.74 16.07
CA VAL A 35 8.87 8.01 16.58
C VAL A 35 8.51 6.91 15.59
N THR A 36 8.83 5.67 15.96
CA THR A 36 8.47 4.48 15.19
C THR A 36 6.96 4.30 15.19
N GLN A 37 6.37 4.27 13.99
CA GLN A 37 4.94 4.06 13.84
C GLN A 37 4.60 2.58 14.08
N GLN A 38 3.68 2.36 15.01
CA GLN A 38 3.08 1.06 15.27
C GLN A 38 1.93 0.84 14.27
N GLY A 39 1.88 -0.32 13.61
CA GLY A 39 0.87 -0.64 12.59
C GLY A 39 1.40 -0.65 11.15
N GLY A 40 0.63 -1.24 10.22
CA GLY A 40 1.07 -1.56 8.86
C GLY A 40 1.80 -2.89 8.76
N PHE A 41 1.75 -3.54 7.60
CA PHE A 41 2.26 -4.91 7.40
C PHE A 41 3.75 -4.98 7.03
N SER A 42 4.38 -3.84 6.76
CA SER A 42 5.76 -3.78 6.28
C SER A 42 6.78 -4.07 7.38
N LEU A 43 7.73 -4.94 7.06
CA LEU A 43 8.90 -5.30 7.85
C LEU A 43 9.99 -4.21 7.73
N GLY A 44 10.91 -4.12 8.70
CA GLY A 44 11.90 -3.05 8.78
C GLY A 44 11.44 -1.87 9.65
N THR A 45 11.93 -0.67 9.37
CA THR A 45 11.52 0.55 10.08
C THR A 45 10.47 1.37 9.31
N ALA A 46 9.64 2.07 10.08
CA ALA A 46 8.75 3.14 9.64
C ALA A 46 8.76 4.25 10.71
N ASP A 47 9.63 5.23 10.56
CA ASP A 47 9.87 6.27 11.57
C ASP A 47 9.44 7.66 11.11
N ARG A 48 8.76 8.40 11.99
CA ARG A 48 8.61 9.86 11.85
C ARG A 48 9.81 10.53 12.50
N LEU A 49 10.52 11.35 11.75
CA LEU A 49 11.77 11.98 12.16
C LEU A 49 11.60 13.49 12.24
N ILE A 50 12.25 14.10 13.24
CA ILE A 50 12.40 15.56 13.38
C ILE A 50 13.89 15.87 13.50
N ALA A 51 14.39 16.73 12.61
CA ALA A 51 15.75 17.22 12.64
C ALA A 51 15.88 18.52 13.45
N ASN A 52 17.10 18.84 13.90
CA ASN A 52 17.36 20.03 14.74
C ASN A 52 17.02 21.36 14.05
N ASN A 53 16.95 21.38 12.72
CA ASN A 53 16.52 22.55 11.95
C ASN A 53 14.99 22.63 11.77
N GLY A 54 14.22 21.79 12.45
CA GLY A 54 12.76 21.72 12.38
C GLY A 54 12.21 20.96 11.18
N ARG A 55 13.05 20.46 10.26
CA ARG A 55 12.58 19.64 9.13
C ARG A 55 12.08 18.28 9.62
N ARG A 56 11.00 17.81 9.01
CA ARG A 56 10.35 16.54 9.33
C ARG A 56 10.39 15.60 8.13
N ALA A 57 10.49 14.30 8.38
CA ALA A 57 10.44 13.29 7.34
C ALA A 57 9.91 11.95 7.86
N PHE A 58 9.39 11.14 6.94
CA PHE A 58 8.99 9.77 7.20
C PHE A 58 10.00 8.82 6.55
N LEU A 59 10.69 8.02 7.36
CA LEU A 59 11.68 7.05 6.89
C LEU A 59 11.07 5.65 6.84
N LYS A 60 11.14 5.03 5.67
CA LYS A 60 11.02 3.58 5.51
C LYS A 60 12.39 3.01 5.18
N ALA A 61 12.87 2.02 5.92
CA ALA A 61 14.12 1.33 5.59
C ALA A 61 14.06 -0.15 5.94
N VAL A 62 14.68 -0.98 5.12
CA VAL A 62 14.67 -2.43 5.30
C VAL A 62 15.95 -3.07 4.75
N ASP A 63 16.41 -4.10 5.46
CA ASP A 63 17.47 -4.98 4.99
C ASP A 63 16.93 -5.85 3.85
N ALA A 64 17.48 -5.67 2.65
CA ALA A 64 17.05 -6.38 1.44
C ALA A 64 17.50 -7.86 1.42
N ALA A 65 18.52 -8.23 2.19
CA ALA A 65 18.93 -9.63 2.32
C ALA A 65 17.96 -10.40 3.24
N VAL A 66 17.47 -9.76 4.31
CA VAL A 66 16.52 -10.37 5.24
C VAL A 66 15.08 -10.32 4.70
N HIS A 67 14.68 -9.20 4.08
CA HIS A 67 13.32 -8.96 3.60
C HIS A 67 13.29 -8.47 2.14
N PRO A 68 13.69 -9.31 1.17
CA PRO A 68 13.83 -8.92 -0.23
C PRO A 68 12.53 -8.42 -0.88
N GLN A 69 11.38 -8.99 -0.48
CA GLN A 69 10.06 -8.57 -0.98
C GLN A 69 9.71 -7.16 -0.51
N THR A 70 9.89 -6.85 0.79
CA THR A 70 9.66 -5.49 1.32
C THR A 70 10.60 -4.47 0.69
N ALA A 71 11.86 -4.85 0.46
CA ALA A 71 12.81 -4.00 -0.26
C ALA A 71 12.35 -3.69 -1.70
N ALA A 72 11.82 -4.69 -2.41
CA ALA A 72 11.22 -4.48 -3.73
C ALA A 72 10.00 -3.54 -3.68
N LEU A 73 9.15 -3.67 -2.65
CA LEU A 73 8.02 -2.76 -2.44
C LEU A 73 8.49 -1.33 -2.18
N HIS A 74 9.47 -1.08 -1.28
CA HIS A 74 10.01 0.26 -1.05
C HIS A 74 10.61 0.88 -2.32
N ARG A 75 11.32 0.10 -3.16
CA ARG A 75 11.82 0.58 -4.46
C ARG A 75 10.69 0.93 -5.43
N LYS A 76 9.59 0.16 -5.42
CA LYS A 76 8.44 0.42 -6.29
C LYS A 76 7.68 1.67 -5.81
N GLU A 77 7.45 1.78 -4.51
CA GLU A 77 6.86 2.98 -3.90
C GLU A 77 7.69 4.23 -4.18
N SER A 78 9.02 4.17 -4.04
CA SER A 78 9.88 5.34 -4.30
C SER A 78 9.77 5.82 -5.75
N LYS A 79 9.78 4.90 -6.72
CA LYS A 79 9.62 5.23 -8.15
C LYS A 79 8.25 5.80 -8.47
N ILE A 80 7.18 5.18 -7.99
CA ILE A 80 5.80 5.61 -8.26
C ILE A 80 5.54 6.97 -7.61
N THR A 81 5.86 7.10 -6.33
CA THR A 81 5.61 8.34 -5.58
C THR A 81 6.40 9.51 -6.14
N SER A 82 7.63 9.26 -6.62
CA SER A 82 8.45 10.29 -7.29
C SER A 82 7.88 10.76 -8.63
N ALA A 83 7.00 9.98 -9.27
CA ALA A 83 6.38 10.36 -10.53
C ALA A 83 5.21 11.32 -10.35
N PHE A 84 4.65 11.44 -9.14
CA PHE A 84 3.57 12.37 -8.88
C PHE A 84 4.08 13.82 -8.84
N PRO A 85 3.33 14.78 -9.42
CA PRO A 85 3.64 16.20 -9.25
C PRO A 85 3.44 16.61 -7.78
N ARG A 86 4.13 17.68 -7.36
CA ARG A 86 3.99 18.21 -5.97
C ARG A 86 2.57 18.63 -5.58
N SER A 87 1.70 18.90 -6.55
CA SER A 87 0.30 19.24 -6.33
C SER A 87 -0.60 18.01 -6.14
N ALA A 88 -0.10 16.80 -6.37
CA ALA A 88 -0.85 15.58 -6.13
C ALA A 88 -1.06 15.38 -4.63
N PRO A 89 -2.17 14.75 -4.21
CA PRO A 89 -2.45 14.45 -2.80
C PRO A 89 -1.65 13.23 -2.32
N THR A 90 -0.33 13.26 -2.48
CA THR A 90 0.63 12.23 -2.06
C THR A 90 1.80 12.87 -1.34
N PRO A 91 2.54 12.16 -0.47
CA PRO A 91 3.77 12.67 0.11
C PRO A 91 4.81 12.97 -0.97
N ALA A 92 5.59 14.04 -0.80
CA ALA A 92 6.77 14.23 -1.63
C ALA A 92 7.88 13.22 -1.27
N VAL A 93 8.59 12.71 -2.27
CA VAL A 93 9.84 11.96 -2.02
C VAL A 93 10.96 12.97 -1.74
N LEU A 94 11.59 12.86 -0.57
CA LEU A 94 12.71 13.70 -0.16
C LEU A 94 14.04 13.12 -0.62
N ALA A 95 14.22 11.81 -0.46
CA ALA A 95 15.39 11.08 -0.90
C ALA A 95 15.11 9.57 -0.98
N THR A 96 15.86 8.84 -1.80
CA THR A 96 15.85 7.37 -1.87
C THR A 96 17.28 6.88 -2.01
N ARG A 97 17.60 5.71 -1.45
CA ARG A 97 18.94 5.11 -1.58
C ARG A 97 18.92 3.60 -1.42
N ASP A 98 19.66 2.94 -2.30
CA ASP A 98 20.09 1.55 -2.14
C ASP A 98 21.53 1.56 -1.60
N PHE A 99 21.73 0.99 -0.43
CA PHE A 99 23.03 0.77 0.20
C PHE A 99 23.46 -0.65 -0.15
N LEU A 100 24.20 -0.81 -1.25
CA LEU A 100 24.65 -2.11 -1.72
C LEU A 100 25.99 -2.48 -1.08
N GLU A 101 26.05 -3.66 -0.49
CA GLU A 101 27.28 -4.28 0.00
C GLU A 101 27.88 -5.20 -1.08
N VAL A 102 29.16 -5.57 -0.91
CA VAL A 102 29.94 -6.32 -1.92
C VAL A 102 29.39 -7.73 -2.17
N ASP A 103 28.75 -8.35 -1.18
CA ASP A 103 28.15 -9.69 -1.26
C ASP A 103 26.74 -9.70 -1.86
N GLY A 104 26.26 -8.55 -2.37
CA GLY A 104 24.91 -8.40 -2.92
C GLY A 104 23.83 -8.24 -1.84
N THR A 105 24.22 -8.18 -0.56
CA THR A 105 23.34 -7.73 0.52
C THR A 105 23.23 -6.20 0.51
N GLY A 106 22.34 -5.65 1.32
CA GLY A 106 22.20 -4.20 1.38
C GLY A 106 20.88 -3.73 1.95
N TRP A 107 20.79 -2.41 2.14
CA TRP A 107 19.58 -1.75 2.63
C TRP A 107 18.90 -0.96 1.54
N VAL A 108 17.58 -0.92 1.57
CA VAL A 108 16.78 0.04 0.79
C VAL A 108 16.17 1.03 1.76
N ALA A 109 16.38 2.32 1.51
CA ALA A 109 15.79 3.39 2.29
C ALA A 109 15.03 4.40 1.41
N LEU A 110 13.86 4.79 1.87
CA LEU A 110 12.97 5.78 1.26
C LEU A 110 12.63 6.83 2.32
N LEU A 111 12.94 8.09 2.02
CA LEU A 111 12.63 9.24 2.86
C LEU A 111 11.53 10.06 2.18
N LEU A 112 10.37 10.15 2.83
CA LEU A 112 9.18 10.86 2.37
C LEU A 112 8.93 12.11 3.22
N GLU A 113 8.12 13.03 2.71
CA GLU A 113 7.50 14.09 3.50
C GLU A 113 6.76 13.47 4.71
N ASP A 114 7.03 14.00 5.90
CA ASP A 114 6.21 13.67 7.08
C ASP A 114 4.91 14.45 7.02
N ILE A 115 3.81 13.74 6.79
CA ILE A 115 2.48 14.33 6.72
C ILE A 115 1.95 14.54 8.14
N GLU A 116 1.75 15.80 8.51
CA GLU A 116 0.94 16.13 9.67
C GLU A 116 -0.52 15.85 9.35
N GLY A 117 -1.02 14.73 9.86
CA GLY A 117 -2.38 14.27 9.66
C GLY A 117 -2.69 13.07 10.56
N ARG A 118 -3.95 12.67 10.55
CA ARG A 118 -4.47 11.50 11.26
C ARG A 118 -5.20 10.57 10.30
N HIS A 119 -5.30 9.29 10.63
CA HIS A 119 -6.19 8.40 9.89
C HIS A 119 -7.66 8.87 10.01
N PRO A 120 -8.50 8.58 9.00
CA PRO A 120 -9.94 8.84 9.06
C PRO A 120 -10.59 8.10 10.23
N GLU A 121 -11.70 8.62 10.72
CA GLU A 121 -12.42 8.01 11.84
C GLU A 121 -13.24 6.80 11.41
N TYR A 122 -13.52 5.91 12.38
CA TYR A 122 -14.46 4.82 12.21
C TYR A 122 -15.57 4.92 13.28
N PRO A 123 -16.86 5.08 12.90
CA PRO A 123 -17.37 5.14 11.53
C PRO A 123 -16.95 6.42 10.79
N TRP A 124 -16.91 6.35 9.45
CA TRP A 124 -16.43 7.44 8.61
C TRP A 124 -17.29 8.69 8.71
N ARG A 125 -16.64 9.85 8.81
CA ARG A 125 -17.31 11.15 8.67
C ARG A 125 -17.52 11.49 7.20
N ARG A 126 -18.65 12.13 6.89
CA ARG A 126 -19.02 12.46 5.49
C ARG A 126 -18.00 13.38 4.84
N GLU A 127 -17.49 14.34 5.58
CA GLU A 127 -16.49 15.31 5.14
C GLU A 127 -15.13 14.67 4.82
N GLU A 128 -14.72 13.64 5.59
CA GLU A 128 -13.50 12.87 5.37
C GLU A 128 -13.63 12.02 4.10
N LEU A 129 -14.78 11.35 3.94
CA LEU A 129 -15.06 10.58 2.72
C LEU A 129 -15.05 11.48 1.48
N ALA A 130 -15.65 12.67 1.57
CA ALA A 130 -15.61 13.65 0.48
C ALA A 130 -14.18 14.14 0.19
N ALA A 131 -13.32 14.28 1.21
CA ALA A 131 -11.92 14.63 1.02
C ALA A 131 -11.14 13.52 0.30
N VAL A 132 -11.41 12.26 0.63
CA VAL A 132 -10.81 11.10 -0.06
C VAL A 132 -11.23 11.07 -1.54
N PHE A 133 -12.51 11.29 -1.85
CA PHE A 133 -12.94 11.37 -3.25
C PHE A 133 -12.30 12.52 -4.02
N ARG A 134 -12.12 13.69 -3.40
CA ARG A 134 -11.36 14.79 -4.02
C ARG A 134 -9.90 14.42 -4.27
N ALA A 135 -9.27 13.70 -3.34
CA ALA A 135 -7.91 13.22 -3.52
C ALA A 135 -7.80 12.22 -4.69
N LEU A 136 -8.76 11.28 -4.79
CA LEU A 136 -8.83 10.33 -5.91
C LEU A 136 -9.06 11.03 -7.26
N ASP A 137 -9.91 12.05 -7.31
CA ASP A 137 -10.08 12.89 -8.51
C ASP A 137 -8.80 13.70 -8.84
N GLY A 138 -8.05 14.14 -7.82
CA GLY A 138 -6.73 14.75 -8.02
C GLY A 138 -5.74 13.80 -8.67
N ILE A 139 -5.69 12.54 -8.22
CA ILE A 139 -4.82 11.49 -8.78
C ILE A 139 -5.26 11.09 -10.19
N SER A 140 -6.57 10.96 -10.44
CA SER A 140 -7.07 10.51 -11.74
C SER A 140 -6.67 11.43 -12.90
N ARG A 141 -6.40 12.69 -12.58
CA ARG A 141 -5.94 13.71 -13.54
C ARG A 141 -4.43 13.72 -13.76
N VAL A 142 -3.66 12.96 -12.98
CA VAL A 142 -2.21 12.85 -13.16
C VAL A 142 -1.93 11.84 -14.28
N PRO A 143 -1.26 12.24 -15.39
CA PRO A 143 -0.90 11.31 -16.45
C PRO A 143 0.03 10.22 -15.92
N VAL A 144 -0.25 8.96 -16.26
CA VAL A 144 0.63 7.85 -15.90
C VAL A 144 1.99 8.00 -16.59
N ASN A 145 3.06 8.00 -15.81
CA ASN A 145 4.42 7.97 -16.36
C ASN A 145 4.68 6.60 -17.01
N ALA A 146 4.79 6.60 -18.34
CA ALA A 146 5.03 5.40 -19.15
C ALA A 146 6.35 4.68 -18.81
N GLU A 147 7.36 5.37 -18.28
CA GLU A 147 8.64 4.77 -17.88
C GLU A 147 8.50 3.82 -16.69
N LEU A 148 7.45 3.99 -15.87
CA LEU A 148 7.18 3.12 -14.73
C LEU A 148 6.74 1.71 -15.16
N LYS A 149 6.23 1.56 -16.40
CA LYS A 149 5.72 0.28 -16.94
C LYS A 149 4.81 -0.43 -15.94
N LEU A 150 3.85 0.31 -15.38
CA LEU A 150 2.93 -0.25 -14.40
C LEU A 150 2.09 -1.36 -15.04
N PRO A 151 1.78 -2.44 -14.29
CA PRO A 151 0.83 -3.43 -14.77
C PRO A 151 -0.53 -2.78 -14.99
N ALA A 152 -1.23 -3.24 -16.01
CA ALA A 152 -2.59 -2.80 -16.29
C ALA A 152 -3.53 -3.34 -15.21
N THR A 153 -4.37 -2.48 -14.62
CA THR A 153 -5.34 -2.89 -13.60
C THR A 153 -6.25 -4.01 -14.12
N GLU A 154 -6.67 -3.92 -15.39
CA GLU A 154 -7.50 -4.93 -16.05
C GLU A 154 -6.85 -6.31 -16.07
N ALA A 155 -5.55 -6.41 -16.37
CA ALA A 155 -4.86 -7.71 -16.45
C ALA A 155 -4.83 -8.42 -15.09
N ASP A 156 -4.54 -7.67 -14.03
CA ASP A 156 -4.54 -8.24 -12.67
C ASP A 156 -5.95 -8.48 -12.15
N LEU A 157 -6.90 -7.57 -12.42
CA LEU A 157 -8.29 -7.78 -12.05
C LEU A 157 -8.86 -8.96 -12.81
N THR A 158 -8.46 -9.24 -14.05
CA THR A 158 -8.94 -10.40 -14.81
C THR A 158 -8.76 -11.69 -14.02
N GLU A 159 -7.64 -11.88 -13.31
CA GLU A 159 -7.46 -13.05 -12.45
C GLU A 159 -8.42 -13.07 -11.26
N GLU A 160 -8.62 -11.94 -10.58
CA GLU A 160 -9.59 -11.83 -9.47
C GLU A 160 -11.03 -11.98 -9.96
N LEU A 161 -11.37 -11.40 -11.10
CA LEU A 161 -12.66 -11.54 -11.75
C LEU A 161 -12.87 -13.00 -12.15
N VAL A 162 -11.90 -13.66 -12.78
CA VAL A 162 -11.95 -15.10 -13.09
C VAL A 162 -12.12 -15.92 -11.82
N PHE A 163 -11.51 -15.53 -10.70
CA PHE A 163 -11.71 -16.18 -9.41
C PHE A 163 -13.15 -16.04 -8.92
N TRP A 164 -13.74 -14.84 -8.96
CA TRP A 164 -15.14 -14.63 -8.58
C TRP A 164 -16.11 -15.35 -9.51
N HIS A 165 -15.85 -15.36 -10.82
CA HIS A 165 -16.60 -16.15 -11.79
C HIS A 165 -16.51 -17.65 -11.51
N ARG A 166 -15.34 -18.15 -11.10
CA ARG A 166 -15.16 -19.55 -10.70
C ARG A 166 -15.92 -19.89 -9.43
N LEU A 167 -15.93 -18.99 -8.44
CA LEU A 167 -16.76 -19.16 -7.24
C LEU A 167 -18.27 -19.11 -7.58
N ALA A 168 -18.67 -18.25 -8.53
CA ALA A 168 -20.04 -18.15 -9.02
C ALA A 168 -20.52 -19.44 -9.73
N GLN A 169 -19.61 -20.23 -10.32
CA GLN A 169 -19.93 -21.56 -10.86
C GLN A 169 -20.24 -22.60 -9.78
N GLY A 170 -20.02 -22.25 -8.50
CA GLY A 170 -20.30 -23.07 -7.33
C GLY A 170 -19.08 -23.82 -6.84
N VAL A 171 -18.84 -23.74 -5.52
CA VAL A 171 -17.86 -24.59 -4.84
C VAL A 171 -18.52 -25.91 -4.47
N ALA A 172 -17.95 -27.02 -4.97
CA ALA A 172 -18.40 -28.37 -4.71
C ALA A 172 -17.71 -28.96 -3.46
N LEU A 173 -18.39 -29.88 -2.76
CA LEU A 173 -17.87 -30.48 -1.52
C LEU A 173 -16.55 -31.24 -1.73
N GLU A 174 -16.33 -31.78 -2.92
CA GLU A 174 -15.11 -32.48 -3.32
C GLU A 174 -13.90 -31.54 -3.31
N GLN A 175 -14.11 -30.25 -3.63
CA GLN A 175 -13.05 -29.23 -3.60
C GLN A 175 -12.64 -28.87 -2.18
N LEU A 176 -13.46 -29.20 -1.18
CA LEU A 176 -13.19 -28.99 0.25
C LEU A 176 -12.58 -30.23 0.92
N ALA A 177 -12.20 -31.26 0.16
CA ALA A 177 -11.68 -32.51 0.73
C ALA A 177 -10.47 -32.30 1.68
N TYR A 178 -9.63 -31.29 1.41
CA TYR A 178 -8.45 -30.97 2.19
C TYR A 178 -8.75 -30.41 3.60
N ILE A 179 -9.96 -29.90 3.85
CA ILE A 179 -10.40 -29.39 5.16
C ILE A 179 -11.43 -30.28 5.86
N ARG A 180 -11.79 -31.43 5.28
CA ARG A 180 -12.84 -32.32 5.80
C ARG A 180 -12.64 -32.73 7.27
N GLY A 181 -11.38 -32.85 7.71
CA GLY A 181 -11.03 -33.22 9.08
C GLY A 181 -10.91 -32.06 10.07
N THR A 182 -11.29 -30.84 9.68
CA THR A 182 -11.19 -29.65 10.53
C THR A 182 -12.53 -29.32 11.18
N ASP A 183 -12.49 -28.70 12.35
CA ASP A 183 -13.69 -28.29 13.10
C ASP A 183 -14.57 -27.31 12.30
N SER A 184 -14.00 -26.59 11.34
CA SER A 184 -14.71 -25.62 10.49
C SER A 184 -15.40 -26.22 9.27
N TYR A 185 -15.24 -27.52 8.99
CA TYR A 185 -15.77 -28.14 7.77
C TYR A 185 -17.29 -28.02 7.69
N GLN A 186 -18.01 -28.39 8.76
CA GLN A 186 -19.48 -28.39 8.74
C GLN A 186 -20.05 -26.98 8.60
N GLU A 187 -19.49 -26.01 9.31
CA GLU A 187 -19.89 -24.60 9.20
C GLU A 187 -19.70 -24.08 7.79
N LEU A 188 -18.57 -24.41 7.14
CA LEU A 188 -18.32 -23.99 5.77
C LEU A 188 -19.27 -24.67 4.77
N VAL A 189 -19.59 -25.95 4.98
CA VAL A 189 -20.61 -26.67 4.18
C VAL A 189 -21.98 -26.02 4.31
N ASP A 190 -22.40 -25.63 5.51
CA ASP A 190 -23.69 -25.00 5.75
C ASP A 190 -23.76 -23.59 5.11
N LEU A 191 -22.61 -22.90 5.02
CA LEU A 191 -22.49 -21.59 4.38
C LEU A 191 -22.34 -21.66 2.85
N LEU A 192 -21.98 -22.81 2.27
CA LEU A 192 -21.69 -22.94 0.83
C LEU A 192 -22.82 -22.40 -0.08
N PRO A 193 -24.10 -22.70 0.15
CA PRO A 193 -25.17 -22.15 -0.70
C PRO A 193 -25.19 -20.62 -0.68
N PHE A 194 -24.98 -20.02 0.48
CA PHE A 194 -24.92 -18.56 0.64
C PHE A 194 -23.68 -17.98 -0.06
N VAL A 195 -22.50 -18.58 0.15
CA VAL A 195 -21.25 -18.16 -0.49
C VAL A 195 -21.36 -18.22 -2.01
N ASN A 196 -21.86 -19.33 -2.56
CA ASN A 196 -22.05 -19.50 -4.00
C ASN A 196 -23.02 -18.45 -4.57
N GLN A 197 -24.15 -18.20 -3.89
CA GLN A 197 -25.09 -17.17 -4.32
C GLN A 197 -24.46 -15.77 -4.29
N LYS A 198 -23.71 -15.43 -3.24
CA LYS A 198 -23.06 -14.12 -3.12
C LYS A 198 -21.91 -13.92 -4.09
N ALA A 199 -21.15 -14.97 -4.38
CA ALA A 199 -20.16 -14.94 -5.45
C ALA A 199 -20.82 -14.70 -6.82
N ALA A 200 -21.95 -15.34 -7.10
CA ALA A 200 -22.71 -15.13 -8.34
C ALA A 200 -23.29 -13.71 -8.44
N ASP A 201 -23.92 -13.20 -7.36
CA ASP A 201 -24.42 -11.83 -7.28
C ASP A 201 -23.29 -10.81 -7.55
N PHE A 202 -22.11 -11.03 -6.96
CA PHE A 202 -20.96 -10.15 -7.12
C PHE A 202 -20.34 -10.22 -8.51
N ALA A 203 -20.19 -11.41 -9.09
CA ALA A 203 -19.68 -11.58 -10.46
C ALA A 203 -20.56 -10.83 -11.48
N ALA A 204 -21.88 -10.97 -11.37
CA ALA A 204 -22.83 -10.23 -12.22
C ALA A 204 -22.68 -8.70 -12.04
N PHE A 205 -22.58 -8.23 -10.79
CA PHE A 205 -22.38 -6.80 -10.52
C PHE A 205 -21.07 -6.27 -11.14
N VAL A 206 -19.98 -7.03 -11.06
CA VAL A 206 -18.70 -6.62 -11.66
C VAL A 206 -18.85 -6.48 -13.18
N ASP A 207 -19.39 -7.50 -13.84
CA ASP A 207 -19.55 -7.52 -15.30
C ASP A 207 -20.42 -6.36 -15.79
N GLU A 208 -21.54 -6.09 -15.10
CA GLU A 208 -22.49 -5.06 -15.48
C GLU A 208 -22.01 -3.64 -15.17
N HIS A 209 -21.25 -3.45 -14.09
CA HIS A 209 -20.99 -2.10 -13.55
C HIS A 209 -19.52 -1.72 -13.42
N LEU A 210 -18.61 -2.66 -13.19
CA LEU A 210 -17.21 -2.33 -12.92
C LEU A 210 -16.34 -2.40 -14.17
N VAL A 211 -16.52 -3.40 -15.03
CA VAL A 211 -15.65 -3.65 -16.20
C VAL A 211 -15.53 -2.42 -17.10
N ALA A 212 -16.64 -1.74 -17.41
CA ALA A 212 -16.64 -0.54 -18.25
C ALA A 212 -15.85 0.64 -17.64
N HIS A 213 -15.65 0.64 -16.32
CA HIS A 213 -14.92 1.69 -15.59
C HIS A 213 -13.46 1.32 -15.29
N LEU A 214 -13.00 0.13 -15.72
CA LEU A 214 -11.60 -0.29 -15.58
C LEU A 214 -10.69 0.33 -16.65
N ALA A 215 -11.27 0.91 -17.71
CA ALA A 215 -10.56 1.65 -18.73
C ALA A 215 -10.12 3.05 -18.23
N GLY A 216 -8.99 3.56 -18.73
CA GLY A 216 -8.50 4.90 -18.43
C GLY A 216 -7.00 5.07 -18.66
N SER A 217 -6.43 6.17 -18.17
CA SER A 217 -4.98 6.41 -18.17
C SER A 217 -4.50 7.04 -16.87
N SER A 218 -5.12 6.61 -15.78
CA SER A 218 -4.85 7.09 -14.42
C SER A 218 -4.12 6.04 -13.59
N TYR A 219 -3.40 6.53 -12.58
CA TYR A 219 -2.92 5.68 -11.50
C TYR A 219 -4.10 5.13 -10.68
N VAL A 220 -4.02 3.84 -10.35
CA VAL A 220 -4.96 3.19 -9.42
C VAL A 220 -4.17 2.63 -8.25
N HIS A 221 -4.55 2.98 -7.03
CA HIS A 221 -3.82 2.60 -5.82
C HIS A 221 -3.90 1.10 -5.51
N THR A 222 -5.05 0.46 -5.76
CA THR A 222 -5.38 -0.97 -5.51
C THR A 222 -5.23 -1.51 -4.09
N ASP A 223 -4.75 -0.71 -3.14
CA ASP A 223 -4.71 -1.04 -1.71
C ASP A 223 -5.18 0.16 -0.86
N LEU A 224 -6.21 0.85 -1.33
CA LEU A 224 -6.74 2.02 -0.62
C LEU A 224 -7.56 1.56 0.59
N ARG A 225 -7.00 1.79 1.77
CA ARG A 225 -7.58 1.46 3.07
C ARG A 225 -7.47 2.65 4.00
N GLY A 226 -8.25 2.67 5.09
CA GLY A 226 -8.23 3.78 6.06
C GLY A 226 -6.84 4.07 6.66
N ASP A 227 -6.02 3.04 6.83
CA ASP A 227 -4.63 3.16 7.29
C ASP A 227 -3.66 3.71 6.21
N ASN A 228 -4.06 3.67 4.93
CA ASN A 228 -3.33 4.28 3.81
C ASN A 228 -3.84 5.69 3.46
N ILE A 229 -4.61 6.30 4.36
CA ILE A 229 -5.16 7.65 4.22
C ILE A 229 -4.78 8.49 5.44
N LEU A 230 -4.30 9.71 5.19
CA LEU A 230 -4.10 10.72 6.21
C LEU A 230 -4.96 11.95 5.91
N ILE A 231 -5.75 12.38 6.88
CA ILE A 231 -6.50 13.63 6.86
C ILE A 231 -5.64 14.70 7.54
N ARG A 232 -5.23 15.73 6.78
CA ARG A 232 -4.52 16.90 7.31
C ARG A 232 -5.43 17.71 8.24
N PRO A 233 -4.88 18.53 9.15
CA PRO A 233 -5.68 19.48 9.93
C PRO A 233 -6.54 20.43 9.07
N THR A 234 -6.13 20.68 7.83
CA THR A 234 -6.89 21.45 6.83
C THR A 234 -8.15 20.74 6.31
N GLY A 235 -8.30 19.44 6.59
CA GLY A 235 -9.38 18.59 6.09
C GLY A 235 -9.10 17.94 4.73
N GLU A 236 -7.91 18.12 4.17
CA GLU A 236 -7.49 17.48 2.91
C GLU A 236 -6.99 16.06 3.17
N ALA A 237 -7.35 15.13 2.27
CA ALA A 237 -6.86 13.76 2.32
C ALA A 237 -5.54 13.64 1.52
N VAL A 238 -4.59 12.91 2.09
CA VAL A 238 -3.34 12.49 1.45
C VAL A 238 -3.33 10.97 1.40
N LEU A 239 -3.06 10.42 0.22
CA LEU A 239 -2.99 8.99 -0.03
C LEU A 239 -1.53 8.55 0.06
N ILE A 240 -1.26 7.55 0.90
CA ILE A 240 0.09 7.05 1.19
C ILE A 240 0.19 5.57 0.82
N ASP A 241 1.43 5.05 0.73
CA ASP A 241 1.70 3.64 0.46
C ASP A 241 1.29 3.18 -0.96
N TRP A 242 2.06 3.62 -1.95
CA TRP A 242 1.82 3.37 -3.38
C TRP A 242 2.53 2.15 -4.01
N PRO A 243 3.15 1.17 -3.32
CA PRO A 243 3.90 0.11 -4.02
C PRO A 243 3.00 -0.80 -4.87
N TRP A 244 1.70 -0.83 -4.60
CA TRP A 244 0.74 -1.65 -5.34
C TRP A 244 0.17 -0.97 -6.57
N ALA A 245 0.53 0.29 -6.83
CA ALA A 245 -0.15 1.05 -7.88
C ALA A 245 -0.09 0.36 -9.24
N LYS A 246 -1.20 0.48 -9.95
CA LYS A 246 -1.42 0.00 -11.32
C LYS A 246 -1.82 1.18 -12.20
N SER A 247 -1.88 0.94 -13.50
CA SER A 247 -2.46 1.89 -14.44
C SER A 247 -3.75 1.32 -15.02
N ASN A 248 -4.81 2.11 -15.12
CA ASN A 248 -5.89 1.72 -16.01
C ASN A 248 -5.36 1.77 -17.46
N PRO A 249 -5.59 0.74 -18.28
CA PRO A 249 -5.27 0.79 -19.70
C PRO A 249 -6.32 1.61 -20.45
N HIS A 250 -5.92 2.31 -21.51
CA HIS A 250 -6.89 2.81 -22.48
C HIS A 250 -7.48 1.60 -23.20
N LEU A 251 -8.76 1.30 -22.98
CA LEU A 251 -9.52 0.51 -23.95
C LEU A 251 -9.74 1.43 -25.17
N PHE A 252 -9.37 0.93 -26.35
CA PHE A 252 -9.40 1.64 -27.63
C PHE A 252 -10.75 2.29 -27.94
#